data_AF-A0A9E3XZP1-F1
#
_entry.id   AF-A0A9E3XZP1-F1
#
_cell.length_a   1.000
_cell.length_b   1.000
_cell.length_c   1.000
_cell.angle_alpha   90.00
_cell.angle_beta   90.00
_cell.angle_gamma   90.00
#
_symmetry.space_group_name_H-M   'P 1'
#
loop_
_entity.id
_entity.type
_entity.pdbx_description
1 polymer ?
#
loop_
_entity_poly.entity_id
_entity_poly.type
_entity_poly.pdbx_seq_one_letter_code
_entity_poly.pdbx_strand_id
1 'polypeptide(L)'
;VTTTLTGRIFVAGGVNAFADPDLLAAIGGSPYANDIAATGLTPADVVTFTFVATLPGELSPASDGTVPPMTWTVPIDGTTADLAATSVASRGGGGAGIWGTVADVALIALVVWCVLAAAFIAFVMAARRNKARRRAARHRA
;
A
#
# COMPACT_ATOMS: atom_id res chain seq x y z
N VAL A 1 -4.58 -0.37 6.04
CA VAL A 1 -5.00 0.98 5.63
C VAL A 1 -4.79 1.05 4.14
N THR A 2 -5.82 1.41 3.41
CA THR A 2 -5.74 1.58 1.96
C THR A 2 -5.68 3.06 1.67
N THR A 3 -4.70 3.47 0.88
CA THR A 3 -4.56 4.84 0.39
C THR A 3 -4.81 4.84 -1.11
N THR A 4 -5.68 5.74 -1.57
CA THR A 4 -6.00 5.92 -2.98
C THR A 4 -5.61 7.32 -3.42
N LEU A 5 -4.89 7.42 -4.52
CA LEU A 5 -4.60 8.66 -5.21
C LEU A 5 -5.32 8.62 -6.56
N THR A 6 -6.31 9.48 -6.71
CA THR A 6 -7.07 9.61 -7.96
C THR A 6 -7.24 11.08 -8.30
N GLY A 7 -7.19 11.41 -9.60
CA GLY A 7 -7.32 12.80 -10.04
C GLY A 7 -7.04 12.96 -11.52
N ARG A 8 -7.01 14.22 -11.97
CA ARG A 8 -6.62 14.61 -13.33
C ARG A 8 -5.45 15.59 -13.24
N ILE A 9 -4.42 15.37 -14.05
CA ILE A 9 -3.31 16.30 -14.23
C ILE A 9 -3.40 16.92 -15.63
N PHE A 10 -3.21 18.23 -15.69
CA PHE A 10 -3.16 19.01 -16.93
C PHE A 10 -2.54 20.38 -16.63
N VAL A 11 -1.95 21.00 -17.66
CA VAL A 11 -1.54 22.41 -17.61
C VAL A 11 -2.69 23.26 -18.12
N ALA A 12 -3.35 24.00 -17.22
CA ALA A 12 -4.46 24.88 -17.56
C ALA A 12 -3.98 26.01 -18.49
N GLY A 13 -4.42 26.02 -19.75
CA GLY A 13 -3.98 26.98 -20.76
C GLY A 13 -2.76 26.53 -21.58
N GLY A 14 -2.26 25.32 -21.36
CA GLY A 14 -1.14 24.72 -22.10
C GLY A 14 0.12 25.60 -22.06
N VAL A 15 0.83 25.71 -23.18
CA VAL A 15 2.04 26.52 -23.31
C VAL A 15 1.83 28.02 -23.04
N ASN A 16 0.61 28.54 -23.24
CA ASN A 16 0.30 29.94 -22.97
C ASN A 16 0.28 30.26 -21.48
N ALA A 17 0.10 29.25 -20.62
CA ALA A 17 0.10 29.41 -19.17
C ALA A 17 1.45 29.91 -18.62
N PHE A 18 2.53 29.75 -19.38
CA PHE A 18 3.88 30.16 -19.00
C PHE A 18 4.25 31.58 -19.43
N ALA A 19 3.36 32.26 -20.16
CA ALA A 19 3.54 33.64 -20.57
C ALA A 19 2.49 34.53 -19.93
N ASP A 20 2.91 35.71 -19.48
CA ASP A 20 2.01 36.73 -18.97
C ASP A 20 1.05 37.19 -20.08
N PRO A 21 -0.25 37.44 -19.80
CA PRO A 21 -1.20 38.01 -20.74
C PRO A 21 -0.67 39.24 -21.51
N ASP A 22 0.07 40.13 -20.83
CA ASP A 22 0.64 41.33 -21.47
C ASP A 22 1.74 40.96 -22.46
N LEU A 23 2.52 39.91 -22.15
CA LEU A 23 3.55 39.37 -23.03
C LEU A 23 2.92 38.68 -24.24
N LEU A 24 1.89 37.86 -24.04
CA LEU A 24 1.12 37.21 -25.11
C LEU A 24 0.52 38.23 -26.07
N ALA A 25 -0.03 39.33 -25.54
CA ALA A 25 -0.56 40.43 -26.33
C ALA A 25 0.54 41.16 -27.13
N ALA A 26 1.73 41.34 -26.54
CA ALA A 26 2.86 41.98 -27.20
C ALA A 26 3.48 41.13 -28.32
N ILE A 27 3.57 39.81 -28.14
CA ILE A 27 4.10 38.89 -29.17
C ILE A 27 3.04 38.45 -30.19
N GLY A 28 1.76 38.72 -29.91
CA GLY A 28 0.65 38.45 -30.83
C GLY A 28 0.31 36.96 -31.00
N GLY A 29 0.67 36.10 -30.05
CA GLY A 29 0.45 34.66 -30.18
C GLY A 29 1.08 33.80 -29.09
N SER A 30 1.07 32.49 -29.31
CA SER A 30 1.71 31.52 -28.42
C SER A 30 3.24 31.62 -28.52
N PRO A 31 3.97 31.61 -27.40
CA PRO A 31 5.42 31.54 -27.39
C PRO A 31 5.93 30.35 -28.20
N TYR A 32 7.03 30.52 -28.93
CA TYR A 32 7.72 29.48 -29.70
C TYR A 32 6.90 28.77 -30.78
N ALA A 33 5.69 29.24 -31.12
CA ALA A 33 4.79 28.55 -32.05
C ALA A 33 5.44 28.32 -33.43
N ASN A 34 6.18 29.30 -33.94
CA ASN A 34 6.87 29.20 -35.22
C ASN A 34 8.07 28.23 -35.16
N ASP A 35 8.80 28.22 -34.04
CA ASP A 35 9.96 27.34 -33.86
C ASP A 35 9.53 25.88 -33.69
N ILE A 36 8.42 25.64 -32.97
CA ILE A 36 7.78 24.33 -32.83
C ILE A 36 7.28 23.85 -34.20
N ALA A 37 6.59 24.69 -34.96
CA ALA A 37 6.12 24.35 -36.31
C ALA A 37 7.27 24.06 -37.28
N ALA A 38 8.41 24.76 -37.14
CA ALA A 38 9.59 24.57 -37.98
C ALA A 38 10.40 23.31 -37.64
N THR A 39 10.38 22.87 -36.38
CA THR A 39 11.08 21.64 -35.93
C THR A 39 10.28 20.37 -36.20
N GLY A 40 8.95 20.48 -36.39
CA GLY A 40 8.05 19.34 -36.54
C GLY A 40 7.89 18.52 -35.25
N LEU A 41 8.46 18.99 -34.14
CA LEU A 41 8.31 18.39 -32.82
C LEU A 41 7.09 19.00 -32.12
N THR A 42 6.47 18.25 -31.23
CA THR A 42 5.45 18.78 -30.33
C THR A 42 6.12 19.39 -29.10
N PRO A 43 5.49 20.36 -28.41
CA PRO A 43 6.03 20.88 -27.15
C PRO A 43 6.36 19.77 -26.14
N ALA A 44 5.55 18.71 -26.11
CA ALA A 44 5.71 17.58 -25.19
C ALA A 44 6.98 16.76 -25.47
N ASP A 45 7.54 16.83 -26.68
CA ASP A 45 8.79 16.15 -27.06
C ASP A 45 10.04 16.88 -26.51
N VAL A 46 9.90 18.16 -26.17
CA VAL A 46 11.02 19.02 -25.74
C VAL A 46 10.96 19.32 -24.26
N VAL A 47 9.76 19.49 -23.71
CA VAL A 47 9.54 19.82 -22.31
C VAL A 47 8.65 18.78 -21.67
N THR A 48 9.12 18.19 -20.58
CA THR A 48 8.38 17.16 -19.84
C THR A 48 8.17 17.61 -18.41
N PHE A 49 6.92 17.60 -17.95
CA PHE A 49 6.57 17.73 -16.54
C PHE A 49 6.24 16.36 -15.98
N THR A 50 6.87 16.03 -14.86
CA THR A 50 6.66 14.74 -14.19
C THR A 50 6.05 14.98 -12.82
N PHE A 51 4.89 14.40 -12.58
CA PHE A 51 4.31 14.33 -11.24
C PHE A 51 4.82 13.06 -10.55
N VAL A 52 5.36 13.22 -9.33
CA VAL A 52 5.99 12.14 -8.57
C VAL A 52 5.29 12.04 -7.22
N ALA A 53 4.81 10.86 -6.85
CA ALA A 53 4.19 10.63 -5.55
C ALA A 53 4.71 9.37 -4.87
N THR A 54 4.95 9.47 -3.57
CA THR A 54 5.28 8.34 -2.70
C THR A 54 4.05 8.01 -1.86
N LEU A 55 3.43 6.85 -2.12
CA LEU A 55 2.30 6.37 -1.34
C LEU A 55 2.77 5.48 -0.18
N PRO A 56 2.13 5.52 0.99
CA PRO A 56 2.49 4.66 2.12
C PRO A 56 2.02 3.21 1.88
N GLY A 57 2.87 2.25 2.23
CA GLY A 57 2.59 0.82 2.05
C GLY A 57 2.98 0.28 0.67
N GLU A 58 2.50 -0.92 0.36
CA GLU A 58 2.79 -1.60 -0.90
C GLU A 58 1.75 -1.21 -1.95
N LEU A 59 2.18 -1.02 -3.21
CA LEU A 59 1.27 -0.68 -4.31
C LEU A 59 0.32 -1.85 -4.63
N SER A 60 -0.91 -1.53 -5.06
CA SER A 60 -1.94 -2.50 -5.42
C SER A 60 -2.69 -2.05 -6.70
N PRO A 61 -2.74 -2.88 -7.76
CA PRO A 61 -2.01 -4.14 -7.93
C PRO A 61 -0.49 -3.91 -7.87
N ALA A 62 0.28 -4.96 -7.60
CA ALA A 62 1.74 -4.90 -7.69
C ALA A 62 2.09 -4.55 -9.14
N SER A 63 2.29 -3.27 -9.42
CA SER A 63 2.59 -2.77 -10.75
C SER A 63 3.90 -3.40 -11.22
N ASP A 64 3.87 -4.02 -12.40
CA ASP A 64 4.91 -4.87 -13.01
C ASP A 64 6.33 -4.24 -13.01
N GLY A 65 6.99 -4.19 -11.85
CA GLY A 65 8.31 -3.60 -11.67
C GLY A 65 8.34 -2.08 -11.40
N THR A 66 7.21 -1.41 -11.15
CA THR A 66 7.22 0.00 -10.76
C THR A 66 7.66 0.14 -9.30
N VAL A 67 8.93 0.52 -9.11
CA VAL A 67 9.48 0.85 -7.79
C VAL A 67 9.04 2.26 -7.40
N PRO A 68 8.53 2.49 -6.18
CA PRO A 68 8.21 3.84 -5.72
C PRO A 68 9.45 4.75 -5.79
N PRO A 69 9.27 6.06 -6.09
CA PRO A 69 7.99 6.76 -6.19
C PRO A 69 7.29 6.56 -7.54
N MET A 70 5.97 6.63 -7.54
CA MET A 70 5.18 6.51 -8.77
C MET A 70 5.26 7.81 -9.58
N THR A 71 5.48 7.68 -10.88
CA THR A 71 5.69 8.81 -11.79
C THR A 71 4.62 8.85 -12.87
N TRP A 72 4.12 10.05 -13.15
CA TRP A 72 3.18 10.31 -14.24
C TRP A 72 3.68 11.48 -15.08
N THR A 73 3.57 11.36 -16.39
CA THR A 73 3.84 12.47 -17.31
C THR A 73 2.62 13.38 -17.39
N VAL A 74 2.82 14.68 -17.12
CA VAL A 74 1.78 15.71 -17.21
C VAL A 74 1.73 16.26 -18.63
N PRO A 75 0.58 16.20 -19.32
CA PRO A 75 0.44 16.80 -20.64
C PRO A 75 0.52 18.34 -20.55
N ILE A 76 1.32 18.93 -21.45
CA ILE A 76 1.55 20.39 -21.51
C ILE A 76 0.80 21.07 -22.66
N ASP A 77 0.20 20.28 -23.53
CA ASP A 77 -0.63 20.72 -24.66
C ASP A 77 -2.06 21.10 -24.23
N GLY A 78 -2.35 21.07 -22.93
CA GLY A 78 -3.66 21.34 -22.36
C GLY A 78 -4.59 20.12 -22.36
N THR A 79 -4.13 18.96 -22.84
CA THR A 79 -4.87 17.71 -22.65
C THR A 79 -4.80 17.24 -21.20
N THR A 80 -5.74 16.36 -20.83
CA THR A 80 -5.83 15.83 -19.46
C THR A 80 -5.34 14.39 -19.42
N ALA A 81 -4.52 14.07 -18.42
CA ALA A 81 -4.17 12.69 -18.09
C ALA A 81 -4.75 12.29 -16.73
N ASP A 82 -5.18 11.05 -16.61
CA ASP A 82 -5.75 10.51 -15.38
C ASP A 82 -4.64 9.99 -14.45
N LEU A 83 -4.75 10.34 -13.17
CA LEU A 83 -4.00 9.71 -12.09
C LEU A 83 -4.86 8.67 -11.44
N ALA A 84 -4.32 7.46 -11.33
CA ALA A 84 -4.87 6.42 -10.47
C ALA A 84 -3.72 5.59 -9.88
N ALA A 85 -3.63 5.58 -8.55
CA ALA A 85 -2.79 4.66 -7.80
C ALA A 85 -3.49 4.24 -6.50
N THR A 86 -3.33 2.98 -6.12
CA THR A 86 -3.78 2.46 -4.83
C THR A 86 -2.60 1.81 -4.12
N SER A 87 -2.46 2.06 -2.83
CA SER A 87 -1.50 1.39 -1.97
C SER A 87 -2.17 0.82 -0.72
N VAL A 88 -1.62 -0.27 -0.19
CA VAL A 88 -2.09 -0.94 1.00
C VAL A 88 -0.95 -0.99 2.01
N ALA A 89 -1.12 -0.24 3.10
CA ALA A 89 -0.26 -0.35 4.27
C ALA A 89 -0.87 -1.36 5.24
N SER A 90 -0.16 -2.45 5.54
CA SER A 90 -0.60 -3.36 6.61
C SER A 90 -0.54 -2.61 7.94
N ARG A 91 -1.68 -2.54 8.65
CA ARG A 91 -1.67 -2.08 10.05
C ARG A 91 -1.23 -3.29 10.88
N GLY A 92 0.08 -3.39 11.14
CA GLY A 92 0.63 -4.28 12.16
C GLY A 92 0.62 -5.78 11.83
N GLY A 93 1.04 -6.18 10.63
CA GLY A 93 1.11 -7.61 10.25
C GLY A 93 2.48 -8.12 9.77
N GLY A 94 3.48 -7.26 9.63
CA GLY A 94 4.86 -7.67 9.33
C GLY A 94 5.68 -7.60 10.61
N GLY A 95 6.48 -8.63 10.89
CA GLY A 95 7.15 -8.91 12.18
C GLY A 95 8.12 -7.86 12.76
N ALA A 96 8.06 -6.61 12.31
CA ALA A 96 8.84 -5.48 12.82
C ALA A 96 8.04 -4.50 13.70
N GLY A 97 6.72 -4.69 13.86
CA GLY A 97 5.88 -3.83 14.72
C GLY A 97 5.63 -4.41 16.11
N ILE A 98 5.45 -3.56 17.13
CA ILE A 98 5.11 -3.96 18.51
C ILE A 98 3.91 -4.93 18.58
N TRP A 99 2.96 -4.80 17.66
CA TRP A 99 1.77 -5.65 17.57
C TRP A 99 2.08 -7.07 17.09
N GLY A 100 3.12 -7.25 16.27
CA GLY A 100 3.60 -8.58 15.86
C GLY A 100 4.15 -9.34 17.06
N THR A 101 5.00 -8.69 17.87
CA THR A 101 5.53 -9.30 19.10
C THR A 101 4.43 -9.65 20.11
N VAL A 102 3.42 -8.80 20.27
CA VAL A 102 2.27 -9.09 21.15
C VAL A 102 1.48 -10.30 20.63
N ALA A 103 1.26 -10.41 19.32
CA ALA A 103 0.57 -11.55 18.72
C ALA A 103 1.35 -12.86 18.93
N ASP A 104 2.67 -12.84 18.75
CA ASP A 104 3.53 -14.01 18.97
C ASP A 104 3.50 -14.47 20.44
N VAL A 105 3.62 -13.53 21.38
CA VAL A 105 3.55 -13.83 22.82
C VAL A 105 2.16 -14.38 23.18
N ALA A 106 1.08 -13.81 22.64
CA ALA A 106 -0.27 -14.29 22.87
C ALA A 106 -0.47 -15.72 22.33
N LEU A 107 0.10 -16.04 21.16
CA LEU A 107 0.07 -17.38 20.59
C LEU A 107 0.83 -18.40 21.46
N ILE A 108 2.02 -18.04 21.94
CA ILE A 108 2.80 -18.89 22.86
C ILE A 108 2.01 -19.13 24.16
N ALA A 109 1.45 -18.07 24.75
CA ALA A 109 0.64 -18.18 25.96
C ALA A 109 -0.58 -19.10 25.76
N LEU A 110 -1.25 -19.00 24.60
CA LEU A 110 -2.38 -19.85 24.24
C LEU A 110 -1.96 -21.33 24.14
N VAL A 111 -0.82 -21.61 23.51
CA VAL A 111 -0.29 -22.98 23.39
C VAL A 111 0.03 -23.57 24.76
N VAL A 112 0.72 -22.82 25.63
CA VAL A 112 1.04 -23.26 27.00
C VAL A 112 -0.23 -23.56 27.78
N TRP A 113 -1.24 -22.68 27.69
CA TRP A 113 -2.53 -22.89 28.34
C TRP A 113 -3.21 -24.19 27.88
N CYS A 114 -3.25 -24.43 26.57
CA CYS A 114 -3.83 -25.66 26.01
C CYS A 114 -3.10 -26.92 26.50
N VAL A 115 -1.77 -26.90 26.60
CA VAL A 115 -0.98 -28.02 27.14
C VAL A 115 -1.30 -28.27 28.61
N LEU A 116 -1.38 -27.21 29.43
CA LEU A 116 -1.74 -27.33 30.85
C LEU A 116 -3.15 -27.88 31.03
N ALA A 117 -4.12 -27.42 30.23
CA ALA A 117 -5.49 -27.91 30.26
C ALA A 117 -5.55 -29.40 29.89
N ALA A 118 -4.86 -29.82 28.82
CA ALA A 118 -4.80 -31.21 28.41
C ALA A 118 -4.14 -32.12 29.47
N ALA A 119 -3.03 -31.66 30.06
CA ALA A 119 -2.34 -32.38 31.14
C ALA A 119 -3.23 -32.54 32.37
N PHE A 120 -3.97 -31.49 32.75
CA PHE A 120 -4.90 -31.54 33.87
C PHE A 120 -6.05 -32.53 33.62
N ILE A 121 -6.63 -32.53 32.42
CA ILE A 121 -7.68 -33.48 32.02
C ILE A 121 -7.14 -34.93 32.09
N ALA A 122 -5.95 -35.18 31.54
CA ALA A 122 -5.30 -36.49 31.58
C ALA A 122 -5.05 -36.97 33.03
N PHE A 123 -4.55 -36.07 33.88
CA PHE A 123 -4.32 -36.35 35.30
C PHE A 123 -5.60 -36.74 36.04
N VAL A 124 -6.69 -35.98 35.85
CA VAL A 124 -8.00 -36.28 36.48
C VAL A 124 -8.54 -37.64 36.01
N MET A 125 -8.41 -37.97 34.72
CA MET A 125 -8.81 -39.27 34.20
C MET A 125 -8.00 -40.41 34.83
N ALA A 126 -6.68 -40.25 34.99
CA ALA A 126 -5.82 -41.23 35.65
C ALA A 126 -6.18 -41.40 37.14
N ALA A 127 -6.41 -40.30 37.85
CA ALA A 127 -6.81 -40.30 39.26
C ALA A 127 -8.17 -40.97 39.49
N ARG A 128 -9.15 -40.71 38.61
CA ARG A 128 -10.46 -41.38 38.63
C ARG A 128 -10.34 -42.89 38.36
N ARG A 129 -9.56 -43.29 37.36
CA ARG A 129 -9.33 -44.71 37.02
C ARG A 129 -8.62 -45.46 38.15
N ASN A 130 -7.64 -44.87 38.81
CA ASN A 130 -6.96 -45.49 39.95
C ASN A 130 -7.87 -45.70 41.16
N LYS A 131 -8.77 -44.75 41.47
CA LYS A 131 -9.78 -44.93 42.52
C LYS A 131 -10.78 -46.05 42.18
N ALA A 132 -11.21 -46.14 40.92
CA ALA A 132 -12.11 -47.22 40.47
C ALA A 132 -11.45 -48.61 40.57
N ARG A 133 -10.18 -48.72 40.17
CA ARG A 133 -9.41 -49.98 40.26
C ARG A 133 -9.21 -50.46 41.70
N ARG A 134 -8.94 -49.53 42.64
CA ARG A 134 -8.78 -49.89 44.07
C ARG A 134 -10.07 -50.41 44.72
N ARG A 135 -11.24 -49.93 44.28
CA ARG A 135 -12.53 -50.47 44.77
C ARG A 135 -12.84 -51.86 44.20
N ALA A 136 -12.48 -52.11 42.95
CA ALA A 136 -12.66 -53.44 42.33
C ALA A 136 -11.75 -54.52 42.95
N ALA A 137 -10.54 -54.15 43.37
CA ALA A 137 -9.62 -55.09 44.04
C ALA A 137 -10.09 -55.50 45.45
N ARG A 138 -10.82 -54.61 46.16
CA ARG A 138 -11.30 -54.86 47.52
C ARG A 138 -12.59 -55.71 47.60
N HIS A 139 -13.26 -55.93 46.47
CA HIS A 139 -14.43 -56.81 46.36
C HIS A 139 -14.08 -58.22 45.86
N ARG A 140 -12.81 -58.49 45.53
CA ARG A 140 -12.33 -59.79 45.03
C ARG A 140 -11.38 -60.51 46.01
N ALA A 141 -11.13 -59.93 47.18
CA ALA A 141 -10.43 -60.53 48.31
C ALA A 141 -11.44 -60.73 49.44
#